data_AF-A0A822H8E2-F1
#
_entry.id   AF-A0A822H8E2-F1
#
_cell.length_a   1.000
_cell.length_b   1.000
_cell.length_c   1.000
_cell.angle_alpha   90.00
_cell.angle_beta   90.00
_cell.angle_gamma   90.00
#
_symmetry.space_group_name_H-M   'P 1'
#
loop_
_entity.id
_entity.type
_entity.pdbx_description
1 polymer ?
#
loop_
_entity_poly.entity_id
_entity_poly.type
_entity_poly.pdbx_seq_one_letter_code
_entity_poly.pdbx_strand_id
1 'polypeptide(L)'
;MARSQKKWILIPTELIGSLPRAAELVEYQRAHKDGVLSTNRLAFLQEKDIRDVLRDLARTGSLQLTDGELTKPSFINYPIYDLAQYNYSFDDKNITTITY
;
A
#
# COMPACT_ATOMS: atom_id res chain seq x y z
N MET A 1 45.22 -30.27 -1.32
CA MET A 1 43.93 -30.18 -0.60
C MET A 1 42.99 -29.27 -1.39
N ALA A 2 41.97 -29.82 -2.03
CA ALA A 2 40.99 -29.04 -2.78
C ALA A 2 39.91 -28.51 -1.83
N ARG A 3 39.79 -27.18 -1.73
CA ARG A 3 38.80 -26.51 -0.90
C ARG A 3 37.43 -26.66 -1.57
N SER A 4 36.54 -27.46 -0.97
CA SER A 4 35.15 -27.62 -1.42
C SER A 4 34.50 -26.24 -1.56
N GLN A 5 34.09 -25.89 -2.79
CA GLN A 5 33.35 -24.66 -3.03
C GLN A 5 31.94 -24.83 -2.48
N LYS A 6 31.69 -24.29 -1.29
CA LYS A 6 30.33 -24.13 -0.76
C LYS A 6 29.52 -23.31 -1.77
N LYS A 7 28.59 -23.98 -2.45
CA LYS A 7 27.54 -23.32 -3.23
C LYS A 7 26.63 -22.62 -2.24
N TRP A 8 26.73 -21.29 -2.16
CA TRP A 8 25.78 -20.49 -1.40
C TRP A 8 24.42 -20.56 -2.09
N ILE A 9 23.43 -21.08 -1.38
CA ILE A 9 22.03 -20.96 -1.79
C ILE A 9 21.63 -19.52 -1.47
N LEU A 10 21.20 -18.77 -2.48
CA LEU A 10 20.62 -17.45 -2.30
C LEU A 10 19.34 -17.61 -1.44
N ILE A 11 19.29 -16.95 -0.28
CA ILE A 11 18.07 -16.89 0.52
C ILE A 11 17.22 -15.77 -0.07
N PRO A 12 16.02 -16.06 -0.59
CA PRO A 12 15.16 -15.02 -1.14
C PRO A 12 14.74 -14.05 -0.04
N THR A 13 14.74 -12.77 -0.36
CA THR A 13 14.29 -11.68 0.53
C THR A 13 13.06 -11.02 -0.08
N GLU A 14 12.07 -10.73 0.75
CA GLU A 14 10.88 -9.97 0.38
C GLU A 14 10.74 -8.71 1.23
N LEU A 15 10.04 -7.72 0.67
CA LEU A 15 9.59 -6.55 1.41
C LEU A 15 8.29 -6.89 2.14
N ILE A 16 8.17 -6.43 3.38
CA ILE A 16 6.99 -6.66 4.20
C ILE A 16 6.21 -5.36 4.35
N GLY A 17 4.93 -5.41 3.95
CA GLY A 17 3.93 -4.38 4.26
C GLY A 17 4.13 -3.06 3.52
N SER A 18 3.89 -1.97 4.25
CA SER A 18 3.81 -0.62 3.71
C SER A 18 5.15 -0.04 3.24
N LEU A 19 5.08 0.71 2.15
CA LEU A 19 6.17 1.56 1.67
C LEU A 19 5.90 3.03 2.01
N PRO A 20 6.93 3.89 2.06
CA PRO A 20 6.74 5.33 2.17
C PRO A 20 5.81 5.83 1.06
N ARG A 21 4.74 6.54 1.43
CA ARG A 21 3.85 7.18 0.47
C ARG A 21 4.52 8.43 -0.08
N ALA A 22 4.51 8.59 -1.40
CA ALA A 22 4.91 9.82 -2.05
C ALA A 22 4.05 10.99 -1.55
N ALA A 23 4.62 12.20 -1.54
CA ALA A 23 3.89 13.38 -1.06
C ALA A 23 2.61 13.62 -1.88
N GLU A 24 2.69 13.41 -3.19
CA GLU A 24 1.59 13.51 -4.12
C GLU A 24 0.42 12.60 -3.74
N LEU A 25 0.70 11.35 -3.40
CA LEU A 25 -0.31 10.39 -2.96
C LEU A 25 -1.05 10.86 -1.70
N VAL A 26 -0.32 11.46 -0.74
CA VAL A 26 -0.90 12.02 0.48
C VAL A 26 -1.80 13.22 0.14
N GLU A 27 -1.38 14.09 -0.79
CA GLU A 27 -2.18 15.23 -1.23
C GLU A 27 -3.46 14.80 -1.97
N TYR A 28 -3.40 13.76 -2.81
CA TYR A 28 -4.60 13.23 -3.48
C TYR A 28 -5.61 12.66 -2.48
N GLN A 29 -5.13 11.97 -1.43
CA GLN A 29 -5.99 11.45 -0.36
C GLN A 29 -6.65 12.59 0.43
N ARG A 30 -5.91 13.67 0.73
CA ARG A 30 -6.47 14.88 1.36
C ARG A 30 -7.52 15.53 0.48
N ALA A 31 -7.21 15.75 -0.80
CA ALA A 31 -8.14 16.36 -1.75
C ALA A 31 -9.42 15.53 -1.94
N HIS A 32 -9.34 14.20 -1.88
CA HIS A 32 -10.52 13.33 -1.90
C HIS A 32 -11.35 13.45 -0.62
N LYS A 33 -10.70 13.45 0.55
CA LYS A 33 -11.36 13.67 1.84
C LYS A 33 -12.09 15.01 1.91
N ASP A 34 -11.50 16.06 1.31
CA ASP A 34 -12.08 17.40 1.25
C ASP A 34 -13.14 17.56 0.13
N GLY A 35 -13.44 16.49 -0.62
CA GLY A 35 -14.44 16.48 -1.70
C GLY A 35 -14.00 17.18 -2.99
N VAL A 36 -12.73 17.61 -3.08
CA VAL A 36 -12.16 18.28 -4.26
C VAL A 36 -11.83 17.26 -5.37
N LEU A 37 -11.38 16.07 -4.99
CA LEU A 37 -11.02 15.00 -5.91
C LEU A 37 -12.10 13.92 -5.93
N SER A 38 -12.56 13.53 -7.13
CA SER A 38 -13.54 12.44 -7.25
C SER A 38 -12.91 11.07 -6.95
N THR A 39 -13.72 10.11 -6.47
CA THR A 39 -13.26 8.74 -6.20
C THR A 39 -12.61 8.08 -7.42
N ASN A 40 -13.19 8.26 -8.61
CA ASN A 40 -12.62 7.72 -9.86
C ASN A 40 -11.25 8.34 -10.18
N ARG A 41 -11.09 9.65 -9.91
CA ARG A 41 -9.82 10.32 -10.15
C ARG A 41 -8.76 9.92 -9.13
N LEU A 42 -9.14 9.74 -7.85
CA LEU A 42 -8.26 9.20 -6.83
C LEU A 42 -7.77 7.80 -7.21
N ALA A 43 -8.68 6.89 -7.60
CA ALA A 43 -8.34 5.53 -8.00
C ALA A 43 -7.34 5.51 -9.18
N PHE A 44 -7.56 6.35 -10.18
CA PHE A 44 -6.63 6.48 -11.32
C PHE A 44 -5.23 6.93 -10.90
N LEU A 45 -5.12 7.91 -10.01
CA LEU A 45 -3.83 8.42 -9.53
C LEU A 45 -3.10 7.39 -8.66
N GLN A 46 -3.83 6.72 -7.77
CA GLN A 46 -3.31 5.63 -6.96
C GLN A 46 -2.78 4.46 -7.80
N GLU A 47 -3.51 4.08 -8.85
CA GLU A 47 -3.09 3.03 -9.77
C GLU A 47 -1.79 3.41 -10.50
N LYS A 48 -1.64 4.68 -10.88
CA LYS A 48 -0.39 5.19 -11.45
C LYS A 48 0.77 5.03 -10.46
N ASP A 49 0.59 5.45 -9.20
CA ASP A 49 1.65 5.40 -8.20
C ASP A 49 2.06 3.96 -7.87
N ILE A 50 1.09 3.02 -7.80
CA ILE A 50 1.35 1.59 -7.65
C ILE A 50 2.20 1.07 -8.81
N ARG A 51 1.86 1.43 -10.06
CA ARG A 51 2.62 0.99 -11.24
C ARG A 51 4.06 1.48 -11.20
N ASP A 52 4.29 2.70 -10.74
CA ASP A 52 5.63 3.27 -10.62
C ASP A 52 6.44 2.55 -9.53
N VAL A 53 5.84 2.27 -8.37
CA VAL A 53 6.48 1.45 -7.32
C VAL A 53 6.81 0.04 -7.81
N LEU A 54 5.90 -0.64 -8.51
CA LEU A 54 6.16 -1.98 -9.04
C LEU A 54 7.29 -1.98 -10.07
N ARG A 55 7.40 -0.93 -10.91
CA ARG A 55 8.51 -0.77 -11.86
C ARG A 55 9.83 -0.55 -11.13
N ASP A 56 9.86 0.32 -10.13
CA ASP A 56 11.07 0.62 -9.38
C ASP A 56 11.55 -0.58 -8.57
N LEU A 57 10.63 -1.31 -7.92
CA LEU A 57 10.94 -2.56 -7.22
C LEU A 57 11.46 -3.64 -8.15
N ALA A 58 10.89 -3.79 -9.35
CA ALA A 58 11.40 -4.74 -10.33
C ALA A 58 12.85 -4.38 -10.75
N ARG A 59 13.16 -3.09 -10.81
CA ARG A 59 14.50 -2.58 -11.17
C ARG A 59 15.55 -2.82 -10.10
N THR A 60 15.17 -3.06 -8.83
CA THR A 60 16.12 -3.41 -7.76
C THR A 60 16.57 -4.88 -7.82
N GLY A 61 15.90 -5.71 -8.63
CA GLY A 61 16.12 -7.16 -8.64
C GLY A 61 15.38 -7.87 -7.50
N SER A 62 14.38 -7.24 -6.89
CA SER A 62 13.52 -7.89 -5.89
C SER A 62 12.85 -9.12 -6.50
N LEU A 63 12.91 -10.25 -5.78
CA LEU A 63 12.32 -11.52 -6.23
C LEU A 63 10.80 -11.54 -6.03
N GLN A 64 10.29 -10.72 -5.11
CA GLN A 64 8.87 -10.52 -4.85
C GLN A 64 8.52 -9.04 -5.06
N LEU A 65 7.38 -8.78 -5.68
CA LEU A 65 6.84 -7.44 -5.87
C LEU A 65 5.63 -7.25 -4.96
N THR A 66 5.50 -6.03 -4.42
CA THR A 66 4.39 -5.62 -3.56
C THR A 66 3.91 -4.24 -4.00
N ASP A 67 2.62 -3.95 -3.82
CA ASP A 67 2.06 -2.61 -4.04
C ASP A 67 2.40 -1.65 -2.90
N GLY A 68 3.02 -2.14 -1.82
CA GLY A 68 3.45 -1.34 -0.68
C GLY A 68 2.30 -0.75 0.13
N GLU A 69 1.09 -1.32 0.05
CA GLU A 69 -0.11 -0.87 0.77
C GLU A 69 -0.44 0.63 0.60
N LEU A 70 -0.05 1.21 -0.54
CA LEU A 70 -0.12 2.65 -0.79
C LEU A 70 -1.53 3.23 -0.62
N THR A 71 -2.55 2.46 -1.00
CA THR A 71 -3.96 2.86 -1.00
C THR A 71 -4.68 2.57 0.31
N LYS A 72 -4.06 1.80 1.22
CA LYS A 72 -4.68 1.39 2.48
C LYS A 72 -4.58 2.53 3.50
N PRO A 73 -5.70 3.03 4.06
CA PRO A 73 -5.69 4.19 4.96
C PRO A 73 -5.14 3.85 6.36
N SER A 74 -5.37 2.63 6.84
CA SER A 74 -4.92 2.11 8.13
C SER A 74 -4.91 0.58 8.09
N PHE A 75 -3.93 -0.04 8.75
CA PHE A 75 -3.87 -1.50 8.89
C PHE A 75 -5.09 -2.06 9.64
N ILE A 76 -5.62 -1.33 10.62
CA ILE A 76 -6.75 -1.80 11.44
C ILE A 76 -8.06 -1.72 10.63
N ASN A 77 -8.21 -0.66 9.82
CA ASN A 77 -9.51 -0.31 9.24
C ASN A 77 -9.68 -0.80 7.81
N TYR A 78 -8.60 -1.15 7.10
CA TYR A 78 -8.72 -1.57 5.70
C TYR A 78 -9.58 -2.82 5.46
N PRO A 79 -9.69 -3.81 6.37
CA PRO A 79 -10.52 -4.99 6.11
C PRO A 79 -12.01 -4.67 6.02
N ILE A 80 -12.43 -3.53 6.57
CA ILE A 80 -13.82 -3.08 6.62
C ILE A 80 -14.09 -1.84 5.76
N TYR A 81 -13.05 -1.24 5.18
CA TYR A 81 -13.10 0.08 4.53
C TYR A 81 -14.02 0.15 3.29
N ASP A 82 -14.42 -1.00 2.73
CA ASP A 82 -15.34 -1.12 1.59
C ASP A 82 -16.58 -1.99 1.88
N LEU A 83 -16.85 -2.31 3.16
CA LEU A 83 -18.02 -3.11 3.52
C LEU A 83 -19.26 -2.21 3.64
N ALA A 84 -20.08 -2.21 2.59
CA ALA A 84 -21.31 -1.40 2.48
C ALA A 84 -22.37 -1.69 3.56
N GLN A 85 -22.26 -2.83 4.26
CA GLN A 85 -23.22 -3.25 5.28
C GLN A 85 -23.02 -2.57 6.65
N TYR A 86 -22.01 -1.72 6.80
CA TYR A 86 -21.68 -1.11 8.08
C TYR A 86 -21.47 0.39 7.93
N ASN A 87 -22.14 1.16 8.79
CA ASN A 87 -21.85 2.58 8.96
C ASN A 87 -20.69 2.73 9.98
N TYR A 88 -19.58 3.28 9.51
CA TYR A 88 -18.39 3.53 10.32
C TYR A 88 -18.07 5.02 10.39
N SER A 89 -17.77 5.51 11.59
CA SER A 89 -17.15 6.81 11.80
C SER A 89 -15.70 6.62 12.28
N PHE A 90 -14.79 7.41 11.72
CA PHE A 90 -13.38 7.40 12.08
C PHE A 90 -13.01 8.72 12.77
N ASP A 91 -12.35 8.63 13.92
CA ASP A 91 -11.59 9.73 14.53
C ASP A 91 -10.09 9.40 14.44
N ASP A 92 -9.33 10.24 13.74
CA ASP A 92 -7.87 10.21 13.61
C ASP A 92 -7.19 8.83 13.68
N LYS A 93 -7.77 7.86 12.93
CA LYS A 93 -7.34 6.45 12.68
C LYS A 93 -8.03 5.36 13.51
N ASN A 94 -8.92 5.70 14.44
CA ASN A 94 -9.68 4.72 15.23
C ASN A 94 -11.13 4.62 14.76
N ILE A 95 -11.70 3.42 14.82
CA ILE A 95 -13.14 3.22 14.65
C ILE A 95 -13.82 3.71 15.93
N THR A 96 -14.64 4.74 15.81
CA THR A 96 -15.31 5.34 16.97
C THR A 96 -16.70 4.76 17.17
N THR A 97 -17.35 4.28 16.11
CA THR A 97 -18.67 3.64 16.17
C THR A 97 -18.87 2.70 14.98
N ILE A 98 -19.43 1.50 15.25
CA ILE A 98 -19.94 0.57 14.24
C ILE A 98 -21.44 0.44 14.48
N THR A 99 -22.25 0.71 13.46
CA THR A 99 -23.71 0.57 13.54
C THR A 99 -24.20 -0.36 12.43
N TYR A 100 -25.18 -1.21 12.77
CA TYR A 100 -25.81 -2.19 11.87
C TYR A 100 -26.98 -1.57 11.11
#